data_AF-A0A1I6P5Q0-F1
#
_entry.id   AF-A0A1I6P5Q0-F1
#
_cell.length_a   1.000
_cell.length_b   1.000
_cell.length_c   1.000
_cell.angle_alpha   90.00
_cell.angle_beta   90.00
_cell.angle_gamma   90.00
#
_symmetry.space_group_name_H-M   'P 1'
#
loop_
_entity.id
_entity.type
_entity.pdbx_description
1 polymer ?
#
loop_
_entity_poly.entity_id
_entity_poly.type
_entity_poly.pdbx_seq_one_letter_code
_entity_poly.pdbx_strand_id
1 'polypeptide(L)'
;MRFAFLAAASVLAFAAAPAVAAPAVPAAVVQQDVTDAELASYAAAEEGVRAVQAQVQGQITAEQQAAMVAAIEGAGLTLDRFNAISQSVQAGDEILAARLAVARAPESPAGSVGATATDAELGQFATAMAAVRPIAAQLNGAAPTAEQQAAMAEAIASSGLALERFNAISGALAADQRLQARVALAAARSDG
;
A
#
# COMPACT_ATOMS: atom_id res chain seq x y z
N MET A 1 -41.81 -27.57 8.25
CA MET A 1 -42.28 -27.11 6.92
C MET A 1 -41.09 -26.45 6.23
N ARG A 2 -40.71 -27.01 5.08
CA ARG A 2 -39.75 -26.42 4.12
C ARG A 2 -40.39 -25.19 3.46
N PHE A 3 -39.58 -24.31 2.86
CA PHE A 3 -39.78 -23.48 1.66
C PHE A 3 -39.03 -22.15 1.87
N ALA A 4 -38.26 -21.58 0.95
CA ALA A 4 -37.54 -22.02 -0.24
C ALA A 4 -36.62 -20.84 -0.59
N PHE A 5 -35.37 -21.11 -0.97
CA PHE A 5 -34.52 -20.14 -1.67
C PHE A 5 -35.12 -19.83 -3.04
N LEU A 6 -35.07 -18.57 -3.48
CA LEU A 6 -35.12 -18.24 -4.90
C LEU A 6 -34.10 -17.13 -5.21
N ALA A 7 -32.99 -17.55 -5.80
CA ALA A 7 -32.07 -16.74 -6.57
C ALA A 7 -32.70 -16.48 -7.95
N ALA A 8 -32.57 -15.26 -8.47
CA ALA A 8 -32.85 -14.95 -9.87
C ALA A 8 -31.55 -14.53 -10.54
N ALA A 9 -30.89 -15.51 -11.15
CA ALA A 9 -29.84 -15.31 -12.15
C ALA A 9 -30.51 -15.30 -13.52
N SER A 10 -30.38 -14.21 -14.28
CA SER A 10 -30.77 -14.16 -15.69
C SER A 10 -29.52 -14.18 -16.55
N VAL A 11 -29.20 -15.36 -17.05
CA VAL A 11 -28.15 -15.62 -18.05
C VAL A 11 -28.75 -15.37 -19.44
N LEU A 12 -28.21 -14.40 -20.18
CA LEU A 12 -28.39 -14.32 -21.63
C LEU A 12 -27.34 -15.23 -22.28
N ALA A 13 -27.80 -16.38 -22.79
CA ALA A 13 -27.00 -17.29 -23.58
C ALA A 13 -27.03 -16.89 -25.06
N PHE A 14 -25.87 -16.61 -25.64
CA PHE A 14 -25.65 -16.63 -27.08
C PHE A 14 -24.61 -17.71 -27.39
N ALA A 15 -24.96 -18.62 -28.30
CA ALA A 15 -24.14 -19.74 -28.73
C ALA A 15 -23.17 -19.30 -29.85
N ALA A 16 -21.87 -19.65 -29.72
CA ALA A 16 -21.03 -20.30 -30.75
C ALA A 16 -19.52 -20.10 -30.51
N ALA A 17 -18.87 -21.15 -29.99
CA ALA A 17 -17.52 -21.66 -30.27
C ALA A 17 -17.01 -22.41 -29.01
N PRO A 18 -16.30 -23.54 -29.12
CA PRO A 18 -15.60 -24.10 -27.97
C PRO A 18 -14.42 -23.19 -27.67
N ALA A 19 -14.64 -22.14 -26.88
CA ALA A 19 -13.55 -21.53 -26.15
C ALA A 19 -13.04 -22.62 -25.19
N VAL A 20 -11.86 -23.17 -25.48
CA VAL A 20 -11.05 -23.84 -24.48
C VAL A 20 -11.11 -22.98 -23.23
N ALA A 21 -11.74 -23.49 -22.18
CA ALA A 21 -11.85 -22.81 -20.92
C ALA A 21 -10.42 -22.53 -20.44
N ALA A 22 -9.97 -21.29 -20.60
CA ALA A 22 -8.77 -20.84 -19.93
C ALA A 22 -8.98 -21.13 -18.44
N PRO A 23 -8.01 -21.74 -17.75
CA PRO A 23 -8.15 -22.02 -16.34
C PRO A 23 -8.49 -20.70 -15.63
N ALA A 24 -9.59 -20.69 -14.88
CA ALA A 24 -9.89 -19.61 -13.97
C ALA A 24 -8.70 -19.52 -13.00
N VAL A 25 -7.82 -18.56 -13.23
CA VAL A 25 -6.75 -18.24 -12.29
C VAL A 25 -7.43 -17.86 -10.98
N PRO A 26 -7.11 -18.56 -9.87
CA PRO A 26 -7.68 -18.23 -8.57
C PRO A 26 -7.40 -16.75 -8.27
N ALA A 27 -8.35 -16.05 -7.63
CA ALA A 27 -8.16 -14.66 -7.18
C ALA A 27 -6.89 -14.47 -6.32
N ALA A 28 -6.43 -15.54 -5.66
CA ALA A 28 -5.17 -15.59 -4.93
C ALA A 28 -3.91 -15.42 -5.81
N VAL A 29 -3.97 -15.75 -7.10
CA VAL A 29 -2.85 -15.56 -8.04
C VAL A 29 -2.77 -14.10 -8.50
N VAL A 30 -3.93 -13.46 -8.71
CA VAL A 30 -4.01 -12.04 -9.11
C VAL A 30 -3.46 -11.10 -8.05
N GLN A 31 -3.60 -11.45 -6.76
CA GLN A 31 -3.05 -10.69 -5.63
C GLN A 31 -1.50 -10.71 -5.58
N GLN A 32 -0.86 -11.77 -6.08
CA GLN A 32 0.61 -11.88 -6.07
C GLN A 32 1.28 -11.14 -7.24
N ASP A 33 0.51 -10.72 -8.25
CA ASP A 33 1.02 -10.10 -9.47
C ASP A 33 0.93 -8.56 -9.48
N VAL A 34 0.45 -7.92 -8.41
CA VAL A 34 0.37 -6.44 -8.38
C VAL A 34 1.75 -5.85 -8.13
N THR A 35 2.30 -5.17 -9.13
CA THR A 35 3.62 -4.52 -9.09
C THR A 35 3.54 -3.09 -8.50
N ASP A 36 4.67 -2.56 -8.03
CA ASP A 36 4.71 -1.18 -7.51
C ASP A 36 4.45 -0.14 -8.61
N ALA A 37 4.86 -0.42 -9.85
CA ALA A 37 4.56 0.41 -11.01
C ALA A 37 3.04 0.48 -11.27
N GLU A 38 2.35 -0.66 -11.18
CA GLU A 38 0.90 -0.70 -11.33
C GLU A 38 0.18 0.00 -10.18
N LEU A 39 0.72 -0.04 -8.96
CA LEU A 39 0.17 0.72 -7.82
C LEU A 39 0.33 2.23 -8.02
N ALA A 40 1.44 2.67 -8.61
CA ALA A 40 1.63 4.07 -8.98
C ALA A 40 0.64 4.51 -10.06
N SER A 41 0.49 3.71 -11.13
CA SER A 41 -0.53 3.96 -12.15
C SER A 41 -1.96 3.92 -11.59
N TYR A 42 -2.23 3.02 -10.64
CA TYR A 42 -3.53 2.92 -9.97
C TYR A 42 -3.82 4.18 -9.14
N ALA A 43 -2.85 4.65 -8.36
CA ALA A 43 -2.98 5.90 -7.60
C ALA A 43 -3.24 7.11 -8.52
N ALA A 44 -2.51 7.22 -9.63
CA ALA A 44 -2.72 8.27 -10.62
C ALA A 44 -4.11 8.17 -11.29
N ALA A 45 -4.55 6.96 -11.64
CA ALA A 45 -5.87 6.71 -12.20
C ALA A 45 -6.99 7.13 -11.22
N GLU A 46 -6.84 6.85 -9.92
CA GLU A 46 -7.81 7.27 -8.89
C GLU A 46 -7.94 8.80 -8.79
N GLU A 47 -6.84 9.54 -8.93
CA GLU A 47 -6.86 11.00 -8.97
C GLU A 47 -7.61 11.53 -10.19
N GLY A 48 -7.32 10.97 -11.37
CA GLY A 48 -8.00 11.33 -12.61
C GLY A 48 -9.50 11.01 -12.55
N VAL A 49 -9.86 9.82 -12.07
CA VAL A 49 -11.25 9.41 -11.88
C VAL A 49 -11.97 10.32 -10.88
N ARG A 50 -11.33 10.68 -9.75
CA ARG A 50 -11.89 11.61 -8.76
C ARG A 50 -12.10 13.01 -9.35
N ALA A 51 -11.20 13.48 -10.20
CA ALA A 51 -11.33 14.76 -10.88
C ALA A 51 -12.54 14.78 -11.83
N VAL A 52 -12.80 13.69 -12.56
CA VAL A 52 -14.01 13.55 -13.39
C VAL A 52 -15.26 13.50 -12.50
N GLN A 53 -15.23 12.73 -11.42
CA GLN A 53 -16.35 12.63 -10.48
C GLN A 53 -16.69 13.97 -9.81
N ALA A 54 -15.71 14.81 -9.51
CA ALA A 54 -15.93 16.13 -8.94
C ALA A 54 -16.72 17.08 -9.86
N GLN A 55 -16.79 16.78 -11.17
CA GLN A 55 -17.54 17.55 -12.17
C GLN A 55 -18.99 17.05 -12.33
N VAL A 56 -19.35 15.94 -11.67
CA VAL A 56 -20.67 15.32 -11.76
C VAL A 56 -21.66 16.09 -10.91
N GLN A 57 -22.67 16.68 -11.54
CA GLN A 57 -23.79 17.38 -10.87
C GLN A 57 -25.10 16.58 -10.96
N GLY A 58 -25.06 15.27 -10.68
CA GLY A 58 -26.23 14.38 -10.77
C GLY A 58 -25.88 12.93 -11.04
N GLN A 59 -26.67 12.25 -11.89
CA GLN A 59 -26.31 10.92 -12.38
C GLN A 59 -25.10 11.00 -13.32
N ILE A 60 -24.23 9.99 -13.25
CA ILE A 60 -23.08 9.87 -14.16
C ILE A 60 -23.60 9.71 -15.61
N THR A 61 -23.14 10.57 -16.52
CA THR A 61 -23.48 10.47 -17.95
C THR A 61 -22.56 9.50 -18.69
N ALA A 62 -22.94 9.10 -19.91
CA ALA A 62 -22.11 8.24 -20.75
C ALA A 62 -20.76 8.91 -21.09
N GLU A 63 -20.75 10.22 -21.34
CA GLU A 63 -19.51 10.97 -21.58
C GLU A 63 -18.60 10.96 -20.35
N GLN A 64 -19.17 11.04 -19.15
CA GLN A 64 -18.41 10.98 -17.90
C GLN A 64 -17.85 9.57 -17.64
N GLN A 65 -18.59 8.51 -17.97
CA GLN A 65 -18.05 7.14 -17.93
C GLN A 65 -16.87 6.98 -18.89
N ALA A 66 -17.00 7.47 -20.12
CA ALA A 66 -15.90 7.46 -21.09
C ALA A 66 -14.69 8.26 -20.59
N ALA A 67 -14.91 9.40 -19.94
CA ALA A 67 -13.84 10.22 -19.35
C ALA A 67 -13.14 9.50 -18.17
N MET A 68 -13.87 8.76 -17.33
CA MET A 68 -13.27 7.94 -16.27
C MET A 68 -12.37 6.84 -16.86
N VAL A 69 -12.82 6.15 -17.91
CA VAL A 69 -12.03 5.12 -18.60
C VAL A 69 -10.78 5.74 -19.24
N ALA A 70 -10.93 6.88 -19.91
CA ALA A 70 -9.80 7.60 -20.51
C ALA A 70 -8.78 8.06 -19.44
N ALA A 71 -9.22 8.43 -18.24
CA ALA A 71 -8.32 8.76 -17.13
C ALA A 71 -7.51 7.54 -16.64
N ILE A 72 -8.16 6.37 -16.57
CA ILE A 72 -7.51 5.11 -16.20
C ILE A 72 -6.47 4.70 -17.26
N GLU A 73 -6.85 4.74 -18.54
CA GLU A 73 -5.96 4.42 -19.66
C GLU A 73 -4.81 5.43 -19.78
N GLY A 74 -5.08 6.72 -19.54
CA GLY A 74 -4.07 7.78 -19.50
C GLY A 74 -3.04 7.59 -18.39
N ALA A 75 -3.39 6.90 -17.29
CA ALA A 75 -2.47 6.52 -16.23
C ALA A 75 -1.67 5.24 -16.55
N GLY A 76 -1.90 4.61 -17.71
CA GLY A 76 -1.21 3.40 -18.16
C GLY A 76 -1.83 2.09 -17.69
N LEU A 77 -3.07 2.11 -17.20
CA LEU A 77 -3.82 0.90 -16.81
C LEU A 77 -4.98 0.64 -17.75
N THR A 78 -5.30 -0.63 -17.96
CA THR A 78 -6.60 -0.99 -18.54
C THR A 78 -7.69 -0.91 -17.47
N LEU A 79 -8.95 -0.71 -17.88
CA LEU A 79 -10.09 -0.74 -16.97
C LEU A 79 -10.16 -2.05 -16.18
N ASP A 80 -9.93 -3.18 -16.85
CA ASP A 80 -9.91 -4.50 -16.20
C ASP A 80 -8.82 -4.60 -15.14
N ARG A 81 -7.61 -4.07 -15.42
CA ARG A 81 -6.52 -4.09 -14.45
C ARG A 81 -6.77 -3.16 -13.28
N PHE A 82 -7.32 -1.98 -13.52
CA PHE A 82 -7.75 -1.06 -12.47
C PHE A 82 -8.78 -1.72 -11.55
N ASN A 83 -9.80 -2.39 -12.11
CA ASN A 83 -10.82 -3.10 -11.33
C ASN A 83 -10.24 -4.28 -10.53
N ALA A 84 -9.27 -5.01 -11.09
CA ALA A 84 -8.59 -6.10 -10.39
C ALA A 84 -7.74 -5.61 -9.21
N ILE A 85 -7.01 -4.50 -9.39
CA ILE A 85 -6.24 -3.87 -8.30
C ILE A 85 -7.19 -3.34 -7.23
N SER A 86 -8.27 -2.67 -7.62
CA SER A 86 -9.28 -2.16 -6.67
C SER A 86 -9.88 -3.26 -5.80
N GLN A 87 -10.22 -4.41 -6.39
CA GLN A 87 -10.70 -5.58 -5.64
C GLN A 87 -9.63 -6.14 -4.68
N SER A 88 -8.37 -6.15 -5.11
CA SER A 88 -7.25 -6.60 -4.27
C SER A 88 -7.06 -5.67 -3.06
N VAL A 89 -7.16 -4.35 -3.26
CA VAL A 89 -7.11 -3.37 -2.17
C VAL A 89 -8.31 -3.54 -1.22
N GLN A 90 -9.51 -3.76 -1.74
CA GLN A 90 -10.72 -4.01 -0.94
C GLN A 90 -10.66 -5.31 -0.13
N ALA A 91 -9.87 -6.30 -0.58
CA ALA A 91 -9.67 -7.55 0.15
C ALA A 91 -8.91 -7.35 1.48
N GLY A 92 -8.28 -6.19 1.71
CA GLY A 92 -7.75 -5.81 3.01
C GLY A 92 -6.35 -6.33 3.33
N ASP A 93 -5.53 -6.63 2.32
CA ASP A 93 -4.12 -6.98 2.53
C ASP A 93 -3.32 -5.77 3.05
N GLU A 94 -2.74 -5.90 4.23
CA GLU A 94 -2.00 -4.82 4.90
C GLU A 94 -0.72 -4.43 4.16
N ILE A 95 -0.01 -5.38 3.58
CA ILE A 95 1.22 -5.11 2.81
C ILE A 95 0.86 -4.37 1.51
N LEU A 96 -0.19 -4.80 0.82
CA LEU A 96 -0.70 -4.13 -0.38
C LEU A 96 -1.14 -2.70 -0.06
N ALA A 97 -1.87 -2.51 1.04
CA ALA A 97 -2.28 -1.18 1.51
C ALA A 97 -1.07 -0.28 1.80
N ALA A 98 -0.03 -0.82 2.45
CA ALA A 98 1.20 -0.09 2.73
C ALA A 98 2.00 0.25 1.45
N ARG A 99 2.07 -0.66 0.48
CA ARG A 99 2.68 -0.39 -0.84
C ARG A 99 1.93 0.71 -1.59
N LEU A 100 0.61 0.69 -1.55
CA LEU A 100 -0.22 1.74 -2.14
C LEU A 100 -0.03 3.09 -1.43
N ALA A 101 0.14 3.10 -0.10
CA ALA A 101 0.48 4.31 0.63
C ALA A 101 1.83 4.90 0.20
N VAL A 102 2.84 4.05 -0.04
CA VAL A 102 4.11 4.49 -0.63
C VAL A 102 3.90 5.11 -2.00
N ALA A 103 3.15 4.43 -2.88
CA ALA A 103 2.90 4.92 -4.24
C ALA A 103 2.20 6.29 -4.28
N ARG A 104 1.28 6.55 -3.35
CA ARG A 104 0.54 7.81 -3.22
C ARG A 104 1.34 8.95 -2.57
N ALA A 105 2.34 8.63 -1.76
CA ALA A 105 3.11 9.66 -1.08
C ALA A 105 4.00 10.44 -2.07
N PRO A 106 4.11 11.77 -1.94
CA PRO A 106 4.98 12.57 -2.81
C PRO A 106 6.43 12.12 -2.68
N GLU A 107 7.21 12.14 -3.75
CA GLU A 107 8.60 11.68 -3.69
C GLU A 107 9.43 12.44 -2.65
N SER A 108 10.31 11.71 -1.96
CA SER A 108 11.27 12.31 -1.05
C SER A 108 12.18 13.28 -1.82
N PRO A 109 12.52 14.46 -1.26
CA PRO A 109 13.42 15.40 -1.92
C PRO A 109 14.76 14.76 -2.27
N ALA A 110 15.31 15.09 -3.45
CA ALA A 110 16.59 14.56 -3.88
C ALA A 110 17.71 14.87 -2.86
N GLY A 111 18.50 13.86 -2.52
CA GLY A 111 19.56 13.96 -1.51
C GLY A 111 19.07 13.96 -0.06
N SER A 112 17.76 13.86 0.19
CA SER A 112 17.24 13.67 1.55
C SER A 112 17.56 12.27 2.09
N VAL A 113 17.39 12.11 3.41
CA VAL A 113 17.44 10.78 4.03
C VAL A 113 16.38 9.86 3.42
N GLY A 114 15.17 10.36 3.17
CA GLY A 114 14.10 9.57 2.56
C GLY A 114 14.42 9.09 1.14
N ALA A 115 15.11 9.91 0.35
CA ALA A 115 15.53 9.56 -1.00
C ALA A 115 16.73 8.58 -1.03
N THR A 116 17.58 8.59 0.00
CA THR A 116 18.81 7.79 0.05
C THR A 116 18.69 6.52 0.89
N ALA A 117 17.70 6.44 1.78
CA ALA A 117 17.48 5.27 2.60
C ALA A 117 17.09 4.05 1.74
N THR A 118 17.80 2.95 1.97
CA THR A 118 17.53 1.67 1.30
C THR A 118 16.44 0.88 2.01
N ASP A 119 15.77 -0.02 1.32
CA ASP A 119 14.74 -0.88 1.94
C ASP A 119 15.30 -1.75 3.07
N ALA A 120 16.57 -2.16 2.96
CA ALA A 120 17.28 -2.88 4.02
C ALA A 120 17.42 -2.01 5.28
N GLU A 121 17.87 -0.76 5.15
CA GLU A 121 17.97 0.16 6.28
C GLU A 121 16.61 0.44 6.91
N LEU A 122 15.55 0.56 6.10
CA LEU A 122 14.19 0.78 6.62
C LEU A 122 13.64 -0.45 7.35
N GLY A 123 13.98 -1.66 6.90
CA GLY A 123 13.70 -2.90 7.62
C GLY A 123 14.38 -2.93 8.98
N GLN A 124 15.69 -2.68 9.00
CA GLN A 124 16.46 -2.62 10.26
C GLN A 124 15.95 -1.52 11.18
N PHE A 125 15.59 -0.36 10.63
CA PHE A 125 14.98 0.74 11.37
C PHE A 125 13.65 0.33 12.01
N ALA A 126 12.77 -0.34 11.26
CA ALA A 126 11.50 -0.85 11.79
C ALA A 126 11.73 -1.88 12.90
N THR A 127 12.69 -2.80 12.73
CA THR A 127 13.10 -3.76 13.77
C THR A 127 13.62 -3.05 15.03
N ALA A 128 14.49 -2.04 14.87
CA ALA A 128 15.00 -1.25 15.99
C ALA A 128 13.87 -0.52 16.73
N MET A 129 12.93 0.09 16.01
CA MET A 129 11.75 0.76 16.59
C MET A 129 10.89 -0.22 17.39
N ALA A 130 10.64 -1.42 16.86
CA ALA A 130 9.89 -2.46 17.54
C ALA A 130 10.58 -2.92 18.84
N ALA A 131 11.91 -3.07 18.82
CA ALA A 131 12.71 -3.46 19.98
C ALA A 131 12.84 -2.36 21.04
N VAL A 132 12.89 -1.08 20.64
CA VAL A 132 12.97 0.07 21.55
C VAL A 132 11.62 0.37 22.22
N ARG A 133 10.50 0.13 21.52
CA ARG A 133 9.13 0.41 22.02
C ARG A 133 8.82 -0.16 23.42
N PRO A 134 9.10 -1.43 23.76
CA PRO A 134 8.84 -1.94 25.11
C PRO A 134 9.70 -1.26 26.18
N ILE A 135 10.93 -0.87 25.86
CA ILE A 135 11.81 -0.12 26.79
C ILE A 135 11.21 1.26 27.05
N ALA A 136 10.77 1.96 25.98
CA ALA A 136 10.12 3.25 26.10
C ALA A 136 8.79 3.19 26.88
N ALA A 137 8.01 2.12 26.71
CA ALA A 137 6.76 1.92 27.45
C ALA A 137 6.98 1.78 28.96
N GLN A 138 8.11 1.18 29.38
CA GLN A 138 8.48 1.06 30.80
C GLN A 138 8.82 2.41 31.45
N LEU A 139 9.13 3.44 30.65
CA LEU A 139 9.49 4.76 31.18
C LEU A 139 8.30 5.51 31.76
N ASN A 140 7.07 5.23 31.32
CA ASN A 140 5.85 5.93 31.75
C ASN A 140 6.00 7.48 31.81
N GLY A 141 6.72 8.06 30.85
CA GLY A 141 7.00 9.50 30.77
C GLY A 141 8.22 10.00 31.56
N ALA A 142 8.94 9.12 32.27
CA ALA A 142 10.21 9.45 32.91
C ALA A 142 11.36 9.52 31.90
N ALA A 143 12.43 10.25 32.25
CA ALA A 143 13.67 10.20 31.49
C ALA A 143 14.31 8.80 31.60
N PRO A 144 14.86 8.23 30.52
CA PRO A 144 15.48 6.92 30.56
C PRO A 144 16.76 6.92 31.42
N THR A 145 16.92 5.89 32.25
CA THR A 145 18.13 5.66 33.04
C THR A 145 19.32 5.33 32.14
N ALA A 146 20.55 5.39 32.67
CA ALA A 146 21.75 5.02 31.91
C ALA A 146 21.70 3.56 31.39
N GLU A 147 21.17 2.64 32.19
CA GLU A 147 20.98 1.23 31.80
C GLU A 147 19.95 1.11 30.67
N GLN A 148 18.85 1.87 30.72
CA GLN A 148 17.84 1.87 29.68
C GLN A 148 18.35 2.53 28.39
N GLN A 149 19.17 3.59 28.49
CA GLN A 149 19.83 4.19 27.34
C GLN A 149 20.79 3.19 26.68
N ALA A 150 21.54 2.42 27.47
CA ALA A 150 22.40 1.35 26.96
C ALA A 150 21.57 0.25 26.27
N ALA A 151 20.45 -0.17 26.88
CA ALA A 151 19.55 -1.16 26.30
C ALA A 151 18.93 -0.69 24.97
N MET A 152 18.54 0.57 24.85
CA MET A 152 18.05 1.14 23.59
C MET A 152 19.15 1.18 22.52
N ALA A 153 20.37 1.59 22.88
CA ALA A 153 21.50 1.61 21.95
C ALA A 153 21.84 0.19 21.45
N GLU A 154 21.81 -0.80 22.34
CA GLU A 154 22.05 -2.20 21.99
C GLU A 154 20.93 -2.79 21.12
N ALA A 155 19.66 -2.43 21.39
CA ALA A 155 18.53 -2.80 20.55
C ALA A 155 18.67 -2.25 19.11
N ILE A 156 19.12 -0.99 18.99
CA ILE A 156 19.41 -0.38 17.69
C ILE A 156 20.58 -1.12 17.01
N ALA A 157 21.69 -1.33 17.70
CA ALA A 157 22.85 -2.02 17.14
C ALA A 157 22.52 -3.46 16.69
N SER A 158 21.68 -4.17 17.45
CA SER A 158 21.24 -5.54 17.15
C SER A 158 20.38 -5.63 15.88
N SER A 159 19.74 -4.53 15.46
CA SER A 159 19.02 -4.48 14.18
C SER A 159 19.96 -4.48 12.97
N GLY A 160 21.26 -4.26 13.16
CA GLY A 160 22.23 -4.08 12.08
C GLY A 160 22.27 -2.64 11.54
N LEU A 161 21.45 -1.73 12.06
CA LEU A 161 21.48 -0.31 11.71
C LEU A 161 22.46 0.46 12.60
N ALA A 162 23.33 1.27 11.98
CA ALA A 162 24.18 2.19 12.73
C ALA A 162 23.33 3.25 13.46
N LEU A 163 23.72 3.61 14.68
CA LEU A 163 23.01 4.61 15.49
C LEU A 163 22.85 5.97 14.79
N GLU A 164 23.87 6.40 14.04
CA GLU A 164 23.81 7.62 13.22
C GLU A 164 22.71 7.53 12.16
N ARG A 165 22.58 6.39 11.47
CA ARG A 165 21.52 6.17 10.47
C ARG A 165 20.15 6.09 11.11
N PHE A 166 20.02 5.43 12.26
CA PHE A 166 18.79 5.42 13.04
C PHE A 166 18.33 6.85 13.38
N ASN A 167 19.24 7.70 13.87
CA ASN A 167 18.94 9.08 14.23
C ASN A 167 18.59 9.93 12.99
N ALA A 168 19.32 9.75 11.88
CA ALA A 168 19.05 10.44 10.63
C ALA A 168 17.64 10.11 10.08
N ILE A 169 17.27 8.82 10.06
CA ILE A 169 15.94 8.38 9.63
C ILE A 169 14.87 8.93 10.58
N SER A 170 15.07 8.79 11.90
CA SER A 170 14.15 9.30 12.92
C SER A 170 13.88 10.80 12.79
N GLY A 171 14.93 11.60 12.58
CA GLY A 171 14.81 13.05 12.43
C GLY A 171 14.14 13.48 11.13
N ALA A 172 14.28 12.69 10.05
CA ALA A 172 13.67 12.99 8.77
C ALA A 172 12.18 12.59 8.69
N LEU A 173 11.74 11.62 9.50
CA LEU A 173 10.39 11.05 9.43
C LEU A 173 9.30 12.13 9.45
N ALA A 174 9.35 13.07 10.40
CA ALA A 174 8.28 14.07 10.55
C ALA A 174 8.06 14.96 9.31
N ALA A 175 9.09 15.14 8.48
CA ALA A 175 9.06 16.03 7.32
C ALA A 175 8.90 15.30 5.98
N ASP A 176 9.02 13.97 5.94
CA ASP A 176 9.07 13.19 4.71
C ASP A 176 7.99 12.09 4.71
N GLN A 177 6.86 12.37 4.04
CA GLN A 177 5.71 11.46 3.99
C GLN A 177 6.03 10.14 3.27
N ARG A 178 6.90 10.17 2.26
CA ARG A 178 7.32 8.95 1.54
C ARG A 178 8.19 8.09 2.43
N LEU A 179 9.11 8.69 3.19
CA LEU A 179 9.88 7.96 4.19
C LEU A 179 8.98 7.33 5.25
N GLN A 180 7.98 8.06 5.77
CA GLN A 180 7.00 7.50 6.71
C GLN A 180 6.29 6.28 6.13
N ALA A 181 5.77 6.39 4.89
CA ALA A 181 5.08 5.31 4.22
C ALA A 181 5.99 4.09 3.98
N ARG A 182 7.25 4.31 3.59
CA ARG A 182 8.22 3.22 3.38
C ARG A 182 8.61 2.52 4.69
N VAL A 183 8.73 3.26 5.79
CA VAL A 183 8.95 2.66 7.13
C VAL A 183 7.74 1.83 7.56
N ALA A 184 6.52 2.33 7.36
CA ALA A 184 5.30 1.58 7.65
C ALA A 184 5.22 0.29 6.81
N LEU A 185 5.60 0.34 5.53
CA LEU A 185 5.70 -0.85 4.68
C LEU A 185 6.76 -1.84 5.17
N ALA A 186 7.92 -1.35 5.60
CA ALA A 186 8.96 -2.20 6.16
C ALA A 186 8.51 -2.90 7.46
N ALA A 187 7.77 -2.19 8.32
CA ALA A 187 7.16 -2.76 9.51
C ALA A 187 6.11 -3.83 9.16
N ALA A 188 5.17 -3.54 8.26
CA ALA A 188 4.13 -4.48 7.83
C ALA A 188 4.71 -5.79 7.26
N ARG A 189 5.85 -5.71 6.54
CA ARG A 189 6.58 -6.88 6.04
C ARG A 189 7.31 -7.67 7.11
N SER A 190 7.59 -7.06 8.26
CA SER A 190 8.28 -7.71 9.38
C SER A 190 7.30 -8.38 10.35
N ASP A 191 6.04 -7.92 10.37
CA ASP A 191 4.98 -8.39 11.27
C ASP A 191 4.12 -9.52 10.66
N GLY A 192 4.18 -9.73 9.34
CA GLY A 192 3.45 -10.78 8.60
C GLY A 192 4.29 -12.02 8.29
#